data_AF-T1GEW4-F1
#
_entry.id   AF-T1GEW4-F1
#
_cell.length_a   1.000
_cell.length_b   1.000
_cell.length_c   1.000
_cell.angle_alpha   90.00
_cell.angle_beta   90.00
_cell.angle_gamma   90.00
#
_symmetry.space_group_name_H-M   'P 1'
#
loop_
_entity.id
_entity.type
_entity.pdbx_description
1 polymer ?
#
loop_
_entity_poly.entity_id
_entity_poly.type
_entity_poly.pdbx_seq_one_letter_code
_entity_poly.pdbx_strand_id
1 'polypeptide(L)'
;MINRLLARKQMVCNVLHPGLSSVCPPSTRRKSDVVFCFGFRTNFGGDKSNGFALIYDKLDFAKKFKPKHSLERYGSKTMFW
;
A
#
# COMPACT_ATOMS: atom_id res chain seq x y z
N MET A 1 -7.67 10.49 -5.50
CA MET A 1 -8.93 10.84 -4.79
C MET A 1 -8.59 11.18 -3.34
N ILE A 2 -9.11 12.27 -2.79
CA ILE A 2 -8.76 12.76 -1.44
C ILE A 2 -9.91 12.46 -0.49
N ASN A 3 -9.63 11.78 0.63
CA ASN A 3 -10.61 11.48 1.67
C ASN A 3 -10.22 12.21 2.96
N ARG A 4 -10.94 13.30 3.26
CA ARG A 4 -10.68 14.14 4.44
C ARG A 4 -11.15 13.49 5.76
N LEU A 5 -12.17 12.64 5.72
CA LEU A 5 -12.70 11.95 6.92
C LEU A 5 -11.66 11.01 7.54
N LEU A 6 -10.85 10.39 6.68
CA LEU A 6 -9.83 9.42 7.08
C LEU A 6 -8.40 9.99 7.02
N ALA A 7 -8.26 11.31 6.80
CA ALA A 7 -6.97 12.01 6.64
C ALA A 7 -6.00 11.26 5.70
N ARG A 8 -6.53 10.82 4.55
CA ARG A 8 -5.75 10.03 3.58
C ARG A 8 -6.12 10.35 2.13
N LYS A 9 -5.15 10.16 1.25
CA LYS A 9 -5.34 10.10 -0.20
C LYS A 9 -5.41 8.64 -0.62
N GLN A 10 -6.36 8.33 -1.48
CA GLN A 10 -6.52 7.01 -2.08
C GLN A 10 -6.37 7.11 -3.59
N MET A 11 -5.63 6.18 -4.17
CA MET A 11 -5.35 6.15 -5.60
C MET A 11 -5.23 4.73 -6.12
N VAL A 12 -5.51 4.59 -7.41
CA VAL A 12 -5.23 3.38 -8.18
C VAL A 12 -3.82 3.54 -8.74
N CYS A 13 -2.98 2.53 -8.54
CA CYS A 13 -1.60 2.50 -9.02
C CYS A 13 -1.48 1.48 -10.14
N ASN A 14 -0.99 1.95 -11.29
CA ASN A 14 -0.60 1.09 -12.40
C ASN A 14 0.93 1.01 -12.41
N VAL A 15 1.47 -0.19 -12.27
CA VAL A 15 2.91 -0.44 -12.28
C VAL A 15 3.26 -1.17 -13.56
N LEU A 16 4.08 -0.52 -14.39
CA LEU A 16 4.66 -1.09 -15.59
C LEU A 16 5.99 -1.75 -15.22
N HIS A 17 6.16 -3.02 -15.56
CA HIS A 17 7.33 -3.83 -15.25
C HIS A 17 7.60 -4.82 -16.40
N PRO A 18 8.10 -4.31 -17.55
CA PRO A 18 8.32 -5.11 -18.73
C PRO A 18 9.38 -6.19 -18.50
N GLY A 19 9.07 -7.44 -18.85
CA GLY A 19 9.99 -8.57 -18.72
C GLY A 19 10.37 -8.98 -17.29
N LEU A 20 9.73 -8.38 -16.27
CA LEU A 20 9.92 -8.74 -14.86
C LEU A 20 8.74 -9.57 -14.35
N SER A 21 9.01 -10.36 -13.31
CA SER A 21 7.97 -11.10 -12.60
C SER A 21 7.06 -10.16 -11.81
N SER A 22 5.92 -10.70 -11.36
CA SER A 22 4.87 -9.97 -10.64
C SER A 22 5.43 -9.07 -9.53
N VAL A 23 4.90 -7.84 -9.47
CA VAL A 23 5.30 -6.85 -8.48
C VAL A 23 5.00 -7.33 -7.06
N CYS A 24 6.06 -7.58 -6.28
CA CYS A 24 5.94 -7.90 -4.87
C CYS A 24 5.52 -6.64 -4.06
N PRO A 25 4.55 -6.75 -3.15
CA PRO A 25 4.20 -5.67 -2.21
C PRO A 25 5.41 -5.05 -1.48
N PRO A 26 6.43 -5.83 -1.04
CA PRO A 26 7.57 -5.25 -0.33
C PRO A 26 8.52 -4.42 -1.19
N SER A 27 8.63 -4.68 -2.50
CA SER A 27 9.57 -3.97 -3.40
C SER A 27 9.01 -2.63 -3.90
N THR A 28 7.69 -2.44 -3.83
CA THR A 28 7.03 -1.16 -4.15
C THR A 28 7.12 -0.14 -2.99
N ARG A 29 7.68 -0.55 -1.84
CA ARG A 29 7.89 0.32 -0.68
C ARG A 29 9.06 1.27 -0.93
N ARG A 30 8.83 2.39 -1.61
CA ARG A 30 9.78 3.53 -1.55
C ARG A 30 9.58 4.32 -0.25
N LYS A 31 10.57 4.22 0.65
CA LYS A 31 11.04 5.12 1.73
C LYS A 31 10.07 5.82 2.71
N SER A 32 8.74 5.75 2.60
CA SER A 32 7.84 6.47 3.54
C SER A 32 6.87 5.55 4.28
N ASP A 33 6.92 5.56 5.62
CA ASP A 33 6.09 4.73 6.51
C ASP A 33 4.59 5.06 6.47
N VAL A 34 4.20 6.14 5.78
CA VAL A 34 2.82 6.60 5.63
C VAL A 34 2.13 6.11 4.35
N VAL A 35 2.85 5.39 3.48
CA VAL A 35 2.34 4.89 2.20
C VAL A 35 2.11 3.38 2.25
N PHE A 36 0.89 2.97 1.92
CA PHE A 36 0.45 1.58 1.95
C PHE A 36 -0.11 1.16 0.59
N CYS A 37 0.63 0.30 -0.12
CA CYS A 37 0.20 -0.28 -1.40
C CYS A 37 -0.28 -1.74 -1.25
N PHE A 38 -1.50 -2.06 -1.68
CA PHE A 38 -2.10 -3.40 -1.52
C PHE A 38 -2.95 -3.81 -2.73
N GLY A 39 -3.29 -5.11 -2.78
CA GLY A 39 -4.22 -5.64 -3.78
C GLY A 39 -3.68 -5.59 -5.22
N PHE A 40 -2.37 -5.74 -5.40
CA PHE A 40 -1.79 -5.81 -6.73
C PHE A 40 -2.23 -7.09 -7.45
N ARG A 41 -2.72 -6.92 -8.67
CA ARG A 41 -3.06 -8.00 -9.58
C ARG A 41 -2.36 -7.74 -10.91
N THR A 42 -1.55 -8.70 -11.33
CA THR A 42 -0.86 -8.69 -12.62
C THR A 42 -1.82 -9.12 -13.71
N ASN A 43 -1.79 -8.42 -14.84
CA ASN A 43 -2.53 -8.80 -16.04
C ASN A 43 -1.98 -10.12 -16.63
N PHE A 44 -2.86 -10.89 -17.28
CA PHE A 44 -2.45 -12.10 -17.99
C PHE A 44 -1.51 -11.73 -19.13
N GLY A 45 -0.34 -12.38 -19.21
CA GLY A 45 0.74 -12.03 -20.14
C GLY A 45 1.89 -11.23 -19.51
N GLY A 46 1.77 -10.74 -18.27
CA GLY A 46 2.83 -9.95 -17.62
C GLY A 46 2.77 -8.45 -17.98
N ASP A 47 3.87 -7.73 -17.77
CA ASP A 47 4.09 -6.28 -18.05
C ASP A 47 3.37 -5.25 -17.18
N LYS A 48 2.11 -5.49 -16.80
CA LYS A 48 1.31 -4.50 -16.06
C LYS A 48 0.63 -5.10 -14.85
N SER A 49 0.77 -4.42 -13.71
CA SER A 49 0.05 -4.73 -12.48
C SER A 49 -0.77 -3.51 -12.07
N ASN A 50 -2.02 -3.76 -11.72
CA ASN A 50 -2.90 -2.74 -11.16
C ASN A 50 -3.07 -3.01 -9.67
N GLY A 51 -3.10 -1.97 -8.86
CA GLY A 51 -3.30 -2.09 -7.42
C GLY A 51 -3.81 -0.80 -6.80
N PHE A 52 -3.86 -0.78 -5.48
CA PHE A 52 -4.34 0.37 -4.71
C PHE A 52 -3.23 0.90 -3.82
N ALA A 53 -3.21 2.22 -3.64
CA ALA A 53 -2.35 2.87 -2.65
C ALA A 53 -3.16 3.82 -1.76
N LEU A 54 -2.82 3.78 -0.47
CA LEU A 54 -3.30 4.69 0.56
C LEU A 54 -2.11 5.49 1.08
N ILE A 55 -2.26 6.80 1.09
CA ILE A 55 -1.26 7.73 1.58
C ILE A 55 -1.91 8.50 2.73
N TYR A 56 -1.43 8.29 3.95
CA TYR A 56 -1.91 9.04 5.11
C TYR A 56 -1.07 10.31 5.30
N ASP A 57 -1.68 11.35 5.88
CA ASP A 57 -0.94 12.57 6.21
C ASP A 57 -0.02 12.39 7.44
N LYS A 58 -0.40 11.51 8.37
CA LYS A 58 0.37 11.14 9.58
C LYS A 58 0.28 9.65 9.88
N LEU A 59 1.30 9.11 10.54
CA LEU A 59 1.36 7.70 10.96
C LEU A 59 0.27 7.35 11.99
N ASP A 60 -0.11 8.29 12.84
CA ASP A 60 -1.13 8.08 13.88
C ASP A 60 -2.50 7.75 13.28
N PHE A 61 -2.86 8.43 12.19
CA PHE A 61 -4.09 8.13 11.45
C PHE A 61 -4.02 6.77 10.76
N ALA A 62 -2.85 6.38 10.26
CA ALA A 62 -2.66 5.05 9.69
C ALA A 62 -2.92 3.96 10.75
N LYS A 63 -2.37 4.11 11.96
CA LYS A 63 -2.60 3.17 13.08
C LYS A 63 -4.05 3.13 13.55
N LYS A 64 -4.73 4.28 13.58
CA LYS A 64 -6.13 4.39 14.04
C LYS A 64 -7.13 3.76 13.06
N PHE A 65 -6.94 3.99 11.76
CA PHE A 65 -7.94 3.61 10.75
C PHE A 65 -7.65 2.30 10.04
N LYS A 66 -6.43 1.75 10.13
CA LYS A 66 -6.14 0.44 9.55
C LYS A 66 -6.54 -0.71 10.47
N PRO A 67 -7.00 -1.84 9.89
CA PRO A 67 -7.11 -3.10 10.61
C PRO A 67 -5.74 -3.58 11.12
N LYS A 68 -5.69 -4.07 12.37
CA LYS A 68 -4.45 -4.55 13.03
C LYS A 68 -3.66 -5.56 12.19
N HIS A 69 -4.33 -6.54 11.59
CA HIS A 69 -3.69 -7.56 10.73
C HIS A 69 -2.96 -6.96 9.51
N SER A 70 -3.38 -5.79 9.03
CA SER A 70 -2.71 -5.11 7.92
C SER A 70 -1.42 -4.44 8.41
N LEU A 71 -1.39 -3.88 9.62
CA LEU A 71 -0.20 -3.26 10.19
C LEU A 71 0.92 -4.29 10.42
N GLU A 72 0.57 -5.49 10.88
CA GLU A 72 1.52 -6.59 11.06
C GLU A 72 2.19 -7.01 9.75
N ARG A 73 1.40 -7.14 8.67
CA ARG A 73 1.93 -7.48 7.33
C ARG A 73 2.85 -6.39 6.75
N TYR A 74 2.68 -5.14 7.18
CA TYR A 74 3.55 -4.03 6.76
C TYR A 74 4.83 -3.88 7.59
N GLY A 75 4.98 -4.64 8.67
CA GLY A 75 6.15 -4.58 9.54
C GLY A 75 6.05 -3.52 10.65
N SER A 76 4.90 -2.85 10.81
CA SER A 76 4.66 -1.93 11.92
C SER A 76 4.26 -2.70 13.18
N LYS A 77 5.19 -3.51 13.72
CA LYS A 77 5.05 -4.14 15.04
C LYS A 77 5.03 -3.04 16.11
N THR A 78 3.83 -2.58 16.47
CA THR A 78 3.63 -2.05 17.81
C THR A 78 3.01 -3.20 18.59
N MET A 79 3.85 -3.99 19.28
CA MET A 79 3.39 -4.92 20.30
C MET A 79 2.66 -4.09 21.36
N PHE A 80 1.35 -4.25 21.43
CA PHE A 80 0.60 -4.01 22.66
C PHE A 80 -0.08 -5.34 22.97
N TRP A 81 0.22 -5.84 24.17
CA TRP A 81 -0.23 -7.10 24.78
C TRP A 81 -1.70 -7.41 24.51
#